data_AF-A0A9D7JUP0-F1
#
_entry.id   AF-A0A9D7JUP0-F1
#
_cell.length_a   1.000
_cell.length_b   1.000
_cell.length_c   1.000
_cell.angle_alpha   90.00
_cell.angle_beta   90.00
_cell.angle_gamma   90.00
#
_symmetry.space_group_name_H-M   'P 1'
#
loop_
_entity.id
_entity.type
_entity.pdbx_description
1 polymer ?
#
loop_
_entity_poly.entity_id
_entity_poly.type
_entity_poly.pdbx_seq_one_letter_code
_entity_poly.pdbx_strand_id
1 'polypeptide(L)'
;MIYILDKCDDHIIAQYIAQLFCGLLEERISYSDFLKGSKVIQTINLGDLEYFLNTSKTVFERTESAEEAPHEDDIPFINVGLIGFGTNNLRIRYNKNWDDSDKYSLEGGETTFYLTSIGKVIKENLLKPE
;
A
#
# COMPACT_ATOMS: atom_id res chain seq x y z
N MET A 1 14.32 9.13 20.47
CA MET A 1 14.48 7.98 19.53
C MET A 1 14.46 6.64 20.27
N ILE A 2 15.27 6.44 21.31
CA ILE A 2 15.22 5.25 22.20
C ILE A 2 13.79 4.99 22.73
N TYR A 3 13.03 6.05 23.02
CA TYR A 3 11.63 5.97 23.47
C TYR A 3 10.66 5.28 22.48
N ILE A 4 10.94 5.27 21.17
CA ILE A 4 10.08 4.59 20.18
C ILE A 4 10.32 3.08 20.22
N LEU A 5 11.56 2.65 20.45
CA LEU A 5 11.93 1.25 20.62
C LEU A 5 11.45 0.70 21.97
N ASP A 6 11.52 1.53 23.02
CA ASP A 6 11.07 1.18 24.38
C ASP A 6 9.54 0.95 24.49
N LYS A 7 8.76 1.43 23.50
CA LYS A 7 7.31 1.21 23.39
C LYS A 7 6.92 -0.01 22.56
N CYS A 8 7.87 -0.74 22.01
CA CYS A 8 7.56 -1.95 21.25
C CYS A 8 7.39 -3.10 22.24
N ASP A 9 6.13 -3.50 22.48
CA ASP A 9 5.81 -4.63 23.34
C ASP A 9 6.31 -5.98 22.75
N ASP A 10 6.62 -6.02 21.46
CA ASP A 10 7.14 -7.18 20.74
C ASP A 10 8.54 -6.90 20.17
N HIS A 11 9.50 -7.76 20.51
CA HIS A 11 10.86 -7.77 19.97
C HIS A 11 10.93 -7.79 18.43
N ILE A 12 9.98 -8.44 17.75
CA ILE A 12 9.96 -8.50 16.27
C ILE A 12 9.60 -7.12 15.70
N ILE A 13 8.59 -6.47 16.26
CA ILE A 13 8.20 -5.10 15.90
C ILE A 13 9.36 -4.11 16.15
N ALA A 14 10.07 -4.26 17.28
CA ALA A 14 11.25 -3.46 17.57
C ALA A 14 12.35 -3.62 16.52
N GLN A 15 12.57 -4.85 16.01
CA GLN A 15 13.56 -5.10 14.96
C GLN A 15 13.18 -4.43 13.64
N TYR A 16 11.92 -4.48 13.20
CA TYR A 16 11.49 -3.77 12.00
C TYR A 16 11.65 -2.25 12.13
N ILE A 17 11.33 -1.68 13.29
CA ILE A 17 11.56 -0.24 13.53
C ILE A 17 13.06 0.08 13.54
N ALA A 18 13.89 -0.80 14.10
CA ALA A 18 15.34 -0.64 14.06
C ALA A 18 15.89 -0.65 12.63
N GLN A 19 15.34 -1.49 11.74
CA GLN A 19 15.71 -1.49 10.31
C GLN A 19 15.34 -0.17 9.62
N LEU A 20 14.12 0.37 9.85
CA LEU A 20 13.77 1.71 9.36
C LEU A 20 14.69 2.79 9.94
N PHE A 21 15.06 2.65 11.21
CA PHE A 21 15.97 3.60 11.85
C PHE A 21 17.37 3.56 11.21
N CYS A 22 17.87 2.38 10.84
CA CYS A 22 19.10 2.26 10.06
C CYS A 22 18.96 2.96 8.69
N GLY A 23 17.84 2.76 8.00
CA GLY A 23 17.55 3.49 6.75
C GLY A 23 17.55 5.01 6.91
N LEU A 24 17.09 5.52 8.06
CA LEU A 24 17.16 6.96 8.37
C LEU A 24 18.60 7.43 8.59
N LEU A 25 19.41 6.67 9.34
CA LEU A 25 20.82 7.00 9.58
C LEU A 25 21.67 6.98 8.31
N GLU A 26 21.31 6.11 7.36
CA GLU A 26 21.93 5.99 6.04
C GLU A 26 21.36 6.97 5.01
N GLU A 27 20.46 7.88 5.42
CA GLU A 27 19.78 8.86 4.55
C GLU A 27 18.99 8.24 3.39
N ARG A 28 18.64 6.94 3.47
CA ARG A 28 17.78 6.26 2.48
C ARG A 28 16.32 6.67 2.58
N ILE A 29 15.90 7.14 3.75
CA ILE A 29 14.53 7.61 4.03
C ILE A 29 14.57 8.92 4.81
N SER A 30 13.52 9.73 4.70
CA SER A 30 13.41 10.96 5.50
C SER A 30 12.94 10.67 6.93
N TYR A 31 13.12 11.64 7.84
CA TYR A 31 12.55 11.54 9.18
C TYR A 31 11.02 11.41 9.17
N SER A 32 10.34 12.04 8.20
CA SER A 32 8.89 11.92 8.00
C SER A 32 8.50 10.49 7.64
N ASP A 33 9.27 9.83 6.76
CA ASP A 33 9.06 8.44 6.38
C ASP A 33 9.32 7.50 7.56
N PHE A 34 10.37 7.75 8.34
CA PHE A 34 10.65 7.01 9.57
C PHE A 34 9.48 7.08 10.56
N LEU A 35 8.94 8.28 10.83
CA LEU A 35 7.81 8.46 11.76
C LEU A 35 6.55 7.76 11.25
N LYS A 36 6.21 7.94 9.96
CA LYS A 36 5.04 7.29 9.35
C LYS A 36 5.20 5.77 9.37
N GLY A 37 6.36 5.27 8.94
CA GLY A 37 6.65 3.84 8.87
C GLY A 37 6.66 3.18 10.23
N SER A 38 7.25 3.83 11.24
CA SER A 38 7.22 3.34 12.63
C SER A 38 5.78 3.22 13.14
N LYS A 39 4.93 4.22 12.84
CA LYS A 39 3.51 4.16 13.23
C LYS A 39 2.76 3.03 12.51
N VAL A 40 3.03 2.83 11.21
CA VAL A 40 2.44 1.74 10.44
C VAL A 40 2.81 0.38 11.04
N ILE A 41 4.11 0.14 11.26
CA ILE A 41 4.65 -1.10 11.83
C ILE A 41 4.06 -1.38 13.22
N GLN A 42 3.88 -0.35 14.05
CA GLN A 42 3.28 -0.51 15.38
C GLN A 42 1.77 -0.79 15.35
N THR A 43 1.07 -0.46 14.27
CA THR A 43 -0.40 -0.54 14.19
C THR A 43 -0.86 -1.82 13.48
N ILE A 44 -0.13 -2.26 12.46
CA ILE A 44 -0.49 -3.43 11.66
C ILE A 44 -0.26 -4.73 12.46
N ASN A 45 -1.08 -5.76 12.18
CA ASN A 45 -0.80 -7.10 12.69
C ASN A 45 0.51 -7.63 12.09
N LEU A 46 1.30 -8.35 12.90
CA LEU A 46 2.58 -8.90 12.45
C LEU A 46 2.41 -9.86 11.25
N GLY A 47 1.38 -10.72 11.25
CA GLY A 47 1.11 -11.63 10.14
C GLY A 47 0.81 -10.90 8.83
N ASP A 48 0.03 -9.83 8.91
CA ASP A 48 -0.28 -8.98 7.75
C ASP A 48 0.98 -8.25 7.27
N LEU A 49 1.82 -7.73 8.17
CA LEU A 49 3.09 -7.11 7.81
C LEU A 49 4.01 -8.09 7.10
N GLU A 50 4.16 -9.30 7.62
CA GLU A 50 4.97 -10.34 6.98
C GLU A 50 4.41 -10.75 5.61
N TYR A 51 3.09 -10.94 5.50
CA TYR A 51 2.44 -11.20 4.23
C TYR A 51 2.71 -10.07 3.23
N PHE A 52 2.56 -8.82 3.68
CA PHE A 52 2.84 -7.65 2.86
C PHE A 52 4.29 -7.65 2.38
N LEU A 53 5.27 -7.92 3.25
CA LEU A 53 6.69 -7.94 2.88
C LEU A 53 7.02 -9.06 1.87
N ASN A 54 6.44 -10.26 2.05
CA ASN A 54 6.73 -11.43 1.22
C ASN A 54 5.99 -11.45 -0.13
N THR A 55 4.92 -10.67 -0.26
CA THR A 55 4.11 -10.64 -1.48
C THR A 55 4.71 -9.70 -2.53
N SER A 56 4.57 -10.01 -3.83
CA SER A 56 5.10 -9.12 -4.88
C SER A 56 4.33 -7.80 -4.95
N LYS A 57 5.01 -6.72 -5.37
CA LYS A 57 4.39 -5.39 -5.55
C LYS A 57 3.17 -5.44 -6.49
N THR A 58 3.21 -6.31 -7.51
CA THR A 58 2.15 -6.49 -8.50
C THR A 58 0.83 -6.97 -7.93
N VAL A 59 0.82 -7.63 -6.75
CA VAL A 59 -0.43 -8.02 -6.09
C VAL A 59 -1.19 -6.81 -5.56
N PHE A 60 -0.47 -5.75 -5.19
CA PHE A 60 -1.04 -4.53 -4.63
C PHE A 60 -1.19 -3.40 -5.65
N GLU A 61 -0.71 -3.61 -6.88
CA GLU A 61 -0.78 -2.69 -8.01
C GLU A 61 -1.64 -3.33 -9.10
N ARG A 62 -2.95 -3.18 -9.01
CA ARG A 62 -3.92 -3.85 -9.88
C ARG A 62 -5.15 -2.98 -10.15
N THR A 63 -5.87 -3.33 -11.21
CA THR A 63 -7.14 -2.68 -11.58
C THR A 63 -8.23 -3.74 -11.55
N GLU A 64 -9.30 -3.46 -10.82
CA GLU A 64 -10.47 -4.31 -10.66
C GLU A 64 -11.69 -3.65 -11.30
N SER A 65 -12.76 -4.41 -11.52
CA SER A 65 -13.95 -3.86 -12.17
C SER A 65 -14.58 -2.73 -11.34
N ALA A 66 -15.33 -1.84 -11.99
CA ALA A 66 -15.98 -0.70 -11.33
C ALA A 66 -17.02 -1.08 -10.26
N GLU A 67 -17.42 -2.36 -10.22
CA GLU A 67 -18.47 -2.90 -9.34
C GLU A 67 -17.89 -3.61 -8.12
N GLU A 68 -16.57 -3.82 -8.07
CA GLU A 68 -15.89 -4.53 -7.00
C GLU A 68 -15.37 -3.57 -5.93
N ALA A 69 -15.84 -3.77 -4.70
CA ALA A 69 -15.27 -3.16 -3.52
C ALA A 69 -13.91 -3.81 -3.20
N PRO A 70 -13.01 -3.11 -2.47
CA PRO A 70 -11.77 -3.72 -1.98
C PRO A 70 -12.02 -5.05 -1.29
N HIS A 71 -11.22 -6.06 -1.64
CA HIS A 71 -11.29 -7.36 -0.98
C HIS A 71 -10.98 -7.21 0.50
N GLU A 72 -11.57 -8.05 1.36
CA GLU A 72 -11.38 -7.99 2.81
C GLU A 72 -9.89 -8.09 3.18
N ASP A 73 -9.14 -8.90 2.44
CA ASP A 73 -7.68 -9.06 2.61
C ASP A 73 -6.88 -7.76 2.34
N ASP A 74 -7.40 -6.80 1.57
CA ASP A 74 -6.71 -5.52 1.35
C ASP A 74 -6.99 -4.49 2.46
N ILE A 75 -8.07 -4.67 3.22
CA ILE A 75 -8.53 -3.72 4.25
C ILE A 75 -7.45 -3.43 5.29
N PRO A 76 -6.71 -4.42 5.84
CA PRO A 76 -5.64 -4.14 6.79
C PRO A 76 -4.59 -3.19 6.24
N PHE A 77 -4.16 -3.40 4.98
CA PHE A 77 -3.13 -2.61 4.32
C PHE A 77 -3.61 -1.20 3.96
N ILE A 78 -4.88 -1.08 3.57
CA ILE A 78 -5.53 0.21 3.31
C ILE A 78 -5.63 1.02 4.61
N ASN A 79 -6.08 0.40 5.71
CA ASN A 79 -6.28 1.08 6.99
C ASN A 79 -5.00 1.67 7.57
N VAL A 80 -3.86 1.00 7.38
CA VAL A 80 -2.56 1.54 7.80
C VAL A 80 -1.87 2.39 6.72
N GLY A 81 -2.48 2.53 5.55
CA GLY A 81 -1.98 3.37 4.47
C GLY A 81 -0.78 2.79 3.70
N LEU A 82 -0.59 1.47 3.72
CA LEU A 82 0.39 0.77 2.88
C LEU A 82 -0.08 0.73 1.41
N ILE A 83 -1.39 0.60 1.21
CA ILE A 83 -2.05 0.58 -0.09
C ILE A 83 -3.07 1.72 -0.15
N GLY A 84 -3.16 2.37 -1.31
CA GLY A 84 -4.24 3.28 -1.64
C GLY A 84 -5.09 2.68 -2.75
N PHE A 85 -6.32 3.16 -2.86
CA PHE A 85 -7.18 2.85 -3.99
C PHE A 85 -7.85 4.13 -4.50
N GLY A 86 -8.24 4.11 -5.77
CA GLY A 86 -8.99 5.18 -6.41
C GLY A 86 -9.73 4.63 -7.63
N THR A 87 -10.38 5.52 -8.37
CA THR A 87 -11.03 5.17 -9.64
C THR A 87 -10.28 5.81 -10.78
N ASN A 88 -10.07 5.10 -11.88
CA ASN A 88 -9.52 5.72 -13.08
C ASN A 88 -10.55 6.71 -13.71
N ASN A 89 -10.08 7.53 -14.64
CA ASN A 89 -10.91 8.58 -15.24
C ASN A 89 -11.98 7.99 -16.18
N LEU A 90 -13.23 8.42 -15.99
CA LEU A 90 -14.32 8.15 -16.91
C LEU A 90 -14.08 8.84 -18.26
N ARG A 91 -14.28 8.09 -19.34
CA ARG A 91 -14.16 8.55 -20.73
C ARG A 91 -15.38 8.08 -21.51
N ILE A 92 -15.99 9.02 -22.24
CA ILE A 92 -17.06 8.72 -23.18
C ILE A 92 -16.43 8.59 -24.57
N ARG A 93 -16.58 7.44 -25.22
CA ARG A 93 -16.21 7.24 -26.63
C ARG A 93 -17.45 7.35 -27.50
N TYR A 94 -17.36 8.15 -28.55
CA TYR A 94 -18.38 8.25 -29.60
C TYR A 94 -18.10 7.22 -30.68
N ASN A 95 -19.08 6.37 -30.99
CA ASN A 95 -18.96 5.40 -32.07
C ASN A 95 -19.67 5.93 -33.33
N LYS A 96 -18.94 5.96 -34.45
CA LYS A 96 -19.42 6.55 -35.72
C LYS A 96 -20.11 5.52 -36.62
N ASN A 97 -20.00 4.23 -36.32
CA ASN A 97 -20.64 3.15 -37.08
C ASN A 97 -22.07 2.93 -36.55
N TRP A 98 -23.03 3.00 -37.46
CA TRP A 98 -24.46 3.16 -37.14
C TRP A 98 -25.17 1.80 -37.21
N ASP A 99 -25.38 1.22 -36.04
CA ASP A 99 -26.57 0.42 -35.73
C ASP A 99 -27.00 0.87 -34.31
N ASP A 100 -28.25 1.28 -34.15
CA ASP A 100 -28.69 2.37 -33.25
C ASP A 100 -28.55 2.16 -31.72
N SER A 101 -27.90 1.09 -31.25
CA SER A 101 -27.87 0.75 -29.82
C SER A 101 -26.65 1.28 -29.05
N ASP A 102 -25.48 1.49 -29.67
CA ASP A 102 -24.22 1.82 -28.96
C ASP A 102 -23.52 3.09 -29.50
N LYS A 103 -24.26 4.20 -29.62
CA LYS A 103 -23.72 5.48 -30.11
C LYS A 103 -22.65 6.10 -29.19
N TYR A 104 -22.72 5.79 -27.89
CA TYR A 104 -21.78 6.22 -26.87
C TYR A 104 -21.39 5.01 -26.03
N SER A 105 -20.09 4.73 -25.92
CA SER A 105 -19.58 3.77 -24.93
C SER A 105 -18.91 4.51 -23.78
N LEU A 106 -19.18 4.04 -22.56
CA LEU A 106 -18.52 4.52 -21.34
C LEU A 106 -17.36 3.57 -21.04
N GLU A 107 -16.19 4.15 -20.77
CA GLU A 107 -15.03 3.44 -20.27
C GLU A 107 -14.46 4.18 -19.08
N GLY A 108 -13.74 3.47 -18.21
CA GLY A 108 -13.31 4.06 -16.96
C GLY A 108 -14.28 3.75 -15.81
N GLY A 109 -13.93 4.24 -14.63
CA GLY A 109 -14.61 3.91 -13.37
C GLY A 109 -14.05 2.67 -12.69
N GLU A 110 -13.09 1.96 -13.30
CA GLU A 110 -12.44 0.81 -12.67
C GLU A 110 -11.66 1.23 -11.42
N THR A 111 -11.75 0.40 -10.38
CA THR A 111 -11.02 0.60 -9.12
C THR A 111 -9.56 0.23 -9.32
N THR A 112 -8.66 1.17 -9.05
CA THR A 112 -7.21 0.98 -9.14
C THR A 112 -6.58 0.99 -7.76
N PHE A 113 -5.81 -0.06 -7.47
CA PHE A 113 -5.01 -0.20 -6.25
C PHE A 113 -3.56 0.18 -6.57
N TYR A 114 -2.91 0.84 -5.62
CA TYR A 114 -1.51 1.23 -5.75
C TYR A 114 -0.79 1.23 -4.41
N LEU A 115 0.51 0.93 -4.46
CA LEU A 115 1.39 1.10 -3.31
C LEU A 115 1.60 2.59 -3.01
N THR A 116 1.35 2.98 -1.76
CA THR A 116 1.65 4.33 -1.30
C THR A 116 3.16 4.55 -1.20
N SER A 117 3.59 5.81 -1.02
CA SER A 117 5.01 6.10 -0.80
C SER A 117 5.55 5.38 0.43
N ILE A 118 4.75 5.29 1.51
CA ILE A 118 5.18 4.59 2.72
C ILE A 118 5.19 3.06 2.54
N GLY A 119 4.24 2.51 1.78
CA GLY A 119 4.25 1.10 1.41
C GLY A 119 5.51 0.71 0.63
N LYS A 120 5.98 1.57 -0.28
CA LYS A 120 7.24 1.39 -1.01
C LYS A 120 8.45 1.44 -0.08
N VAL A 121 8.52 2.44 0.79
CA VAL A 121 9.58 2.58 1.80
C VAL A 121 9.68 1.32 2.66
N ILE A 122 8.56 0.81 3.16
CA ILE A 122 8.51 -0.40 3.99
C ILE A 122 9.01 -1.62 3.22
N LYS A 123 8.55 -1.82 1.98
CA LYS A 123 9.03 -2.95 1.15
C LYS A 123 10.52 -2.89 0.82
N GLU A 124 11.08 -1.71 0.68
CA GLU A 124 12.47 -1.52 0.23
C GLU A 124 13.48 -1.51 1.38
N ASN A 125 13.02 -1.27 2.61
CA ASN A 125 13.91 -1.10 3.77
C ASN A 125 13.73 -2.16 4.85
N LEU A 126 12.70 -3.00 4.78
CA LEU A 126 12.49 -4.08 5.73
C LEU A 126 12.87 -5.45 5.15
N LEU A 127 13.55 -6.25 5.97
CA LEU A 127 13.86 -7.65 5.77
C LEU A 127 13.19 -8.45 6.88
N LYS A 128 12.69 -9.65 6.55
CA LYS A 128 12.13 -10.54 7.55
C LYS A 128 13.24 -10.91 8.57
N PRO A 129 13.03 -10.69 9.87
CA PRO A 129 13.99 -11.11 10.89
C PRO A 129 14.00 -12.65 10.98
N GLU A 130 15.20 -13.21 11.21
CA GLU A 130 15.43 -14.65 11.40
C GLU A 130 14.95 -15.16 12.76
#